data_AF-A0A939TXF4-F1
#
_entry.id   AF-A0A939TXF4-F1
#
_cell.length_a   1.000
_cell.length_b   1.000
_cell.length_c   1.000
_cell.angle_alpha   90.00
_cell.angle_beta   90.00
_cell.angle_gamma   90.00
#
_symmetry.space_group_name_H-M   'P 1'
#
loop_
_entity.id
_entity.type
_entity.pdbx_description
1 polymer ?
#
loop_
_entity_poly.entity_id
_entity_poly.type
_entity_poly.pdbx_seq_one_letter_code
_entity_poly.pdbx_strand_id
1 'polypeptide(L)'
;MKRVLITAFAAVMFISCNTEDYNQTYDPESYNAIDIGLSVKWADKNLGAARPDLGGNFFAWGETEAKPDNMFMWSGYKWSNGDENNLTKYCNYRLYGTVDGKTELETADDVAHKRLGGKWRLPTRSEIDELIYTKKYSSDYKWEEKGNGWLITYLVNGNSIFIPDTGCRIATHIEGEEAWTITSIGSFYWSSTLSWEQPSYAWCFCIIDGSVLSDVYFRCYGFQVRPVYED
;
A
#
# COMPACT_ATOMS: atom_id res chain seq x y z
N MET A 1 21.01 46.98 5.00
CA MET A 1 20.25 45.74 5.24
C MET A 1 21.08 44.57 4.73
N LYS A 2 21.75 43.84 5.62
CA LYS A 2 22.51 42.62 5.29
C LYS A 2 21.51 41.46 5.22
N ARG A 3 21.39 40.81 4.06
CA ARG A 3 20.62 39.56 3.91
C ARG A 3 21.45 38.43 4.49
N VAL A 4 20.92 37.77 5.50
CA VAL A 4 21.46 36.53 6.08
C VAL A 4 21.08 35.39 5.13
N LEU A 5 22.07 34.77 4.47
CA LEU A 5 21.88 33.47 3.85
C LEU A 5 21.89 32.43 4.98
N ILE A 6 20.73 31.82 5.24
CA ILE A 6 20.66 30.60 6.04
C ILE A 6 20.91 29.45 5.08
N THR A 7 22.14 28.95 5.05
CA THR A 7 22.47 27.67 4.44
C THR A 7 21.93 26.56 5.35
N ALA A 8 20.72 26.08 5.04
CA ALA A 8 20.24 24.82 5.60
C ALA A 8 20.99 23.68 4.90
N PHE A 9 22.00 23.12 5.56
CA PHE A 9 22.51 21.80 5.21
C PHE A 9 21.41 20.79 5.53
N ALA A 10 20.64 20.39 4.51
CA ALA A 10 19.85 19.18 4.60
C ALA A 10 20.83 18.02 4.77
N ALA A 11 20.85 17.43 5.97
CA ALA A 11 21.55 16.19 6.20
C ALA A 11 20.87 15.14 5.32
N VAL A 12 21.51 14.79 4.21
CA VAL A 12 21.20 13.58 3.47
C VAL A 12 21.59 12.43 4.38
N MET A 13 20.66 11.96 5.20
CA MET A 13 20.79 10.64 5.78
C MET A 13 20.73 9.67 4.61
N PHE A 14 21.90 9.20 4.19
CA PHE A 14 22.01 7.94 3.47
C PHE A 14 21.53 6.86 4.44
N ILE A 15 20.22 6.60 4.44
CA ILE A 15 19.73 5.29 4.84
C ILE A 15 20.39 4.36 3.82
N SER A 16 21.36 3.58 4.29
CA SER A 16 21.94 2.52 3.50
C SER A 16 20.77 1.70 2.95
N CYS A 17 20.58 1.74 1.64
CA CYS A 17 19.69 0.86 0.92
C CYS A 17 20.12 -0.55 1.30
N ASN A 18 19.39 -1.19 2.22
CA ASN A 18 19.48 -2.62 2.38
C ASN A 18 19.17 -3.18 1.00
N THR A 19 20.07 -3.99 0.45
CA THR A 19 19.76 -4.80 -0.70
C THR A 19 18.54 -5.64 -0.35
N GLU A 20 17.36 -5.21 -0.79
CA GLU A 20 16.11 -5.92 -0.56
C GLU A 20 16.26 -7.29 -1.21
N ASP A 21 16.24 -8.33 -0.39
CA ASP A 21 16.34 -9.70 -0.88
C ASP A 21 14.99 -10.05 -1.49
N TYR A 22 14.84 -9.77 -2.80
CA TYR A 22 13.61 -10.03 -3.58
C TYR A 22 13.16 -11.51 -3.54
N ASN A 23 14.00 -12.40 -3.00
CA ASN A 23 13.73 -13.83 -2.79
C ASN A 23 13.23 -14.15 -1.36
N GLN A 24 12.72 -13.16 -0.61
CA GLN A 24 12.24 -13.38 0.75
C GLN A 24 11.19 -14.50 0.81
N THR A 25 11.47 -15.53 1.62
CA THR A 25 10.48 -16.55 1.97
C THR A 25 9.53 -16.00 3.01
N TYR A 26 8.24 -16.10 2.75
CA TYR A 26 7.18 -15.71 3.68
C TYR A 26 6.84 -16.90 4.58
N ASP A 27 6.80 -16.66 5.88
CA ASP A 27 6.29 -17.62 6.86
C ASP A 27 4.87 -17.22 7.26
N PRO A 28 3.83 -17.93 6.78
CA PRO A 28 2.44 -17.66 7.15
C PRO A 28 2.18 -17.74 8.65
N GLU A 29 2.89 -18.60 9.39
CA GLU A 29 2.71 -18.79 10.83
C GLU A 29 3.21 -17.59 11.64
N SER A 30 4.01 -16.72 11.01
CA SER A 30 4.50 -15.50 11.65
C SER A 30 3.45 -14.37 11.71
N TYR A 31 2.30 -14.50 11.05
CA TYR A 31 1.27 -13.47 10.99
C TYR A 31 0.11 -13.77 11.92
N ASN A 32 -0.30 -12.78 12.70
CA ASN A 32 -1.43 -12.89 13.61
C ASN A 32 -2.63 -12.11 13.07
N ALA A 33 -3.79 -12.77 13.00
CA ALA A 33 -5.05 -12.13 12.67
C ALA A 33 -5.63 -11.46 13.93
N ILE A 34 -5.57 -10.13 14.00
CA ILE A 34 -6.00 -9.36 15.15
C ILE A 34 -7.42 -8.86 14.95
N ASP A 35 -8.32 -9.28 15.84
CA ASP A 35 -9.68 -8.78 15.89
C ASP A 35 -9.73 -7.43 16.62
N ILE A 36 -9.88 -6.37 15.84
CA ILE A 36 -10.08 -5.00 16.34
C ILE A 36 -11.54 -4.55 16.20
N GLY A 37 -12.52 -5.46 16.15
CA GLY A 37 -13.94 -5.11 16.13
C GLY A 37 -14.48 -4.62 14.79
N LEU A 38 -13.76 -4.92 13.70
CA LEU A 38 -14.16 -4.64 12.31
C LEU A 38 -14.74 -5.89 11.64
N SER A 39 -15.24 -5.75 10.42
CA SER A 39 -15.81 -6.86 9.62
C SER A 39 -14.83 -7.99 9.31
N VAL A 40 -13.53 -7.71 9.35
CA VAL A 40 -12.44 -8.69 9.20
C VAL A 40 -11.34 -8.47 10.23
N LYS A 41 -10.53 -9.51 10.45
CA LYS A 41 -9.33 -9.40 11.28
C LYS A 41 -8.19 -8.82 10.47
N TRP A 42 -7.40 -7.96 11.08
CA TRP A 42 -6.27 -7.29 10.42
C TRP A 42 -4.95 -7.93 10.85
N ALA A 43 -4.00 -8.07 9.93
CA ALA A 43 -2.67 -8.55 10.26
C ALA A 43 -1.94 -7.62 11.22
N ASP A 44 -1.18 -8.21 12.14
CA ASP A 44 -0.33 -7.49 13.09
C ASP A 44 0.79 -6.67 12.42
N LYS A 45 1.25 -7.05 11.22
CA LYS A 45 2.30 -6.35 10.46
C LYS A 45 2.05 -6.30 8.94
N ASN A 46 2.76 -5.40 8.26
CA ASN A 46 2.77 -5.34 6.79
C ASN A 46 3.38 -6.61 6.20
N LEU A 47 2.96 -6.98 5.00
CA LEU A 47 3.51 -8.12 4.29
C LEU A 47 5.00 -7.91 4.00
N GLY A 48 5.84 -8.83 4.48
CA GLY A 48 7.31 -8.79 4.38
C GLY A 48 7.99 -8.10 5.58
N ALA A 49 7.23 -7.47 6.48
CA ALA A 49 7.78 -6.84 7.66
C ALA A 49 8.12 -7.87 8.75
N ALA A 50 9.29 -7.73 9.38
CA ALA A 50 9.67 -8.55 10.53
C ALA A 50 8.92 -8.16 11.81
N ARG A 51 8.41 -6.93 11.89
CA ARG A 51 7.74 -6.35 13.05
C ARG A 51 6.64 -5.36 12.63
N PRO A 52 5.64 -5.06 13.48
CA PRO A 52 4.55 -4.14 13.16
C PRO A 52 4.98 -2.72 12.76
N ASP A 53 6.10 -2.23 13.29
CA ASP A 53 6.61 -0.87 13.10
C ASP A 53 7.50 -0.69 11.85
N LEU A 54 7.69 -1.75 11.06
CA LEU A 54 8.49 -1.76 9.83
C LEU A 54 7.59 -1.86 8.59
N GLY A 55 8.06 -1.29 7.46
CA GLY A 55 7.24 -1.10 6.26
C GLY A 55 6.90 -2.36 5.48
N GLY A 56 7.75 -3.40 5.56
CA GLY A 56 7.64 -4.57 4.69
C GLY A 56 7.99 -4.23 3.23
N ASN A 57 7.48 -5.03 2.30
CA ASN A 57 7.79 -4.90 0.88
C ASN A 57 6.72 -4.06 0.16
N PHE A 58 7.12 -3.48 -0.97
CA PHE A 58 6.24 -2.75 -1.88
C PHE A 58 5.81 -3.63 -3.04
N PHE A 59 4.57 -3.47 -3.48
CA PHE A 59 3.97 -4.23 -4.57
C PHE A 59 3.19 -3.29 -5.49
N ALA A 60 3.26 -3.56 -6.81
CA ALA A 60 2.29 -3.01 -7.73
C ALA A 60 0.98 -3.79 -7.62
N TRP A 61 -0.14 -3.13 -7.91
CA TRP A 61 -1.45 -3.73 -7.69
C TRP A 61 -1.65 -4.97 -8.56
N GLY A 62 -1.97 -6.11 -7.96
CA GLY A 62 -2.12 -7.40 -8.66
C GLY A 62 -0.79 -8.07 -9.06
N GLU A 63 0.35 -7.55 -8.61
CA GLU A 63 1.63 -8.26 -8.67
C GLU A 63 1.93 -8.95 -7.34
N THR A 64 2.53 -10.14 -7.43
CA THR A 64 2.78 -10.99 -6.26
C THR A 64 4.25 -11.08 -5.89
N GLU A 65 5.13 -10.58 -6.74
CA GLU A 65 6.58 -10.55 -6.54
C GLU A 65 7.01 -9.13 -6.19
N ALA A 66 7.92 -9.00 -5.22
CA ALA A 66 8.61 -7.75 -4.99
C ALA A 66 9.55 -7.46 -6.19
N LYS A 67 9.78 -6.19 -6.49
CA LYS A 67 10.63 -5.76 -7.59
C LYS A 67 11.42 -4.50 -7.23
N PRO A 68 12.52 -4.22 -7.95
CA PRO A 68 13.28 -2.99 -7.76
C PRO A 68 12.43 -1.73 -7.83
N ASP A 69 12.79 -0.75 -7.01
CA ASP A 69 12.05 0.51 -6.90
C ASP A 69 11.86 1.22 -8.25
N ASN A 70 12.86 1.16 -9.12
CA ASN A 70 12.82 1.72 -10.46
C ASN A 70 11.90 0.98 -11.45
N MET A 71 11.18 -0.07 -11.01
CA MET A 71 10.21 -0.80 -11.82
C MET A 71 8.74 -0.51 -11.44
N PHE A 72 8.48 0.36 -10.45
CA PHE A 72 7.13 0.81 -10.10
C PHE A 72 6.61 1.89 -11.06
N MET A 73 6.52 1.52 -12.33
CA MET A 73 6.07 2.34 -13.46
C MET A 73 5.41 1.45 -14.52
N TRP A 74 4.70 2.03 -15.47
CA TRP A 74 3.94 1.28 -16.48
C TRP A 74 4.78 0.30 -17.30
N SER A 75 6.01 0.67 -17.68
CA SER A 75 6.93 -0.22 -18.40
C SER A 75 7.35 -1.46 -17.59
N GLY A 76 7.29 -1.39 -16.27
CA GLY A 76 7.57 -2.49 -15.34
C GLY A 76 6.31 -3.16 -14.78
N TYR A 77 5.11 -2.79 -15.23
CA TYR A 77 3.85 -3.30 -14.69
C TYR A 77 3.32 -4.51 -15.46
N LYS A 78 3.13 -5.62 -14.75
CA LYS A 78 2.74 -6.93 -15.29
C LYS A 78 1.46 -6.92 -16.12
N TRP A 79 0.47 -6.10 -15.73
CA TRP A 79 -0.86 -6.08 -16.34
C TRP A 79 -1.07 -4.96 -17.36
N SER A 80 0.02 -4.47 -17.96
CA SER A 80 -0.01 -3.51 -19.06
C SER A 80 1.08 -3.80 -20.10
N ASN A 81 0.86 -3.36 -21.34
CA ASN A 81 1.89 -3.31 -22.37
C ASN A 81 2.64 -1.96 -22.36
N GLY A 82 3.08 -1.51 -21.19
CA GLY A 82 3.98 -0.36 -21.05
C GLY A 82 3.35 1.00 -20.81
N ASP A 83 2.02 1.12 -20.88
CA ASP A 83 1.29 2.36 -20.55
C ASP A 83 -0.09 2.11 -19.93
N GLU A 84 -0.64 3.16 -19.34
CA GLU A 84 -1.91 3.16 -18.63
C GLU A 84 -3.14 2.81 -19.48
N ASN A 85 -3.07 2.99 -20.80
CA ASN A 85 -4.16 2.76 -21.75
C ASN A 85 -4.02 1.43 -22.52
N ASN A 86 -3.03 0.60 -22.18
CA ASN A 86 -2.80 -0.71 -22.79
C ASN A 86 -2.79 -1.84 -21.75
N LEU A 87 -3.85 -1.89 -20.94
CA LEU A 87 -4.07 -2.89 -19.89
C LEU A 87 -4.42 -4.27 -20.49
N THR A 88 -3.83 -5.30 -19.89
CA THR A 88 -4.04 -6.70 -20.28
C THR A 88 -4.92 -7.48 -19.30
N LYS A 89 -5.19 -6.92 -18.10
CA LYS A 89 -6.04 -7.51 -17.07
C LYS A 89 -6.66 -6.46 -16.13
N TYR A 90 -7.84 -6.78 -15.58
CA TYR A 90 -8.66 -5.91 -14.72
C TYR A 90 -8.99 -4.61 -15.44
N CYS A 91 -9.64 -4.76 -16.59
CA CYS A 91 -10.05 -3.65 -17.43
C CYS A 91 -11.56 -3.72 -17.62
N ASN A 92 -12.24 -2.63 -17.25
CA ASN A 92 -13.68 -2.46 -17.37
C ASN A 92 -14.06 -1.44 -18.47
N TYR A 93 -13.08 -0.84 -19.15
CA TYR A 93 -13.33 0.17 -20.16
C TYR A 93 -12.38 0.07 -21.36
N ARG A 94 -12.94 -0.17 -22.55
CA ARG A 94 -12.19 -0.52 -23.77
C ARG A 94 -11.11 0.48 -24.21
N LEU A 95 -11.22 1.74 -23.78
CA LEU A 95 -10.21 2.76 -24.11
C LEU A 95 -8.86 2.48 -23.46
N TYR A 96 -8.84 1.61 -22.44
CA TYR A 96 -7.66 1.30 -21.67
C TYR A 96 -7.13 -0.12 -21.92
N GLY A 97 -7.73 -0.91 -22.82
CA GLY A 97 -7.21 -2.24 -23.15
C GLY A 97 -8.27 -3.34 -23.27
N THR A 98 -7.88 -4.58 -23.01
CA THR A 98 -8.75 -5.76 -23.18
C THR A 98 -9.71 -5.90 -22.02
N VAL A 99 -11.01 -5.68 -22.27
CA VAL A 99 -12.03 -5.71 -21.22
C VAL A 99 -12.27 -7.13 -20.73
N ASP A 100 -12.11 -7.34 -19.42
CA ASP A 100 -12.43 -8.59 -18.72
C ASP A 100 -13.51 -8.41 -17.62
N GLY A 101 -13.87 -7.16 -17.30
CA GLY A 101 -14.94 -6.82 -16.37
C GLY A 101 -14.62 -7.12 -14.89
N LYS A 102 -13.38 -7.49 -14.56
CA LYS A 102 -12.97 -7.81 -13.20
C LYS A 102 -12.71 -6.52 -12.41
N THR A 103 -13.34 -6.40 -11.24
CA THR A 103 -13.24 -5.21 -10.37
C THR A 103 -12.57 -5.49 -9.03
N GLU A 104 -12.19 -6.74 -8.76
CA GLU A 104 -11.50 -7.18 -7.55
C GLU A 104 -10.35 -8.11 -7.95
N LEU A 105 -9.28 -8.12 -7.17
CA LEU A 105 -8.17 -9.05 -7.38
C LEU A 105 -8.65 -10.49 -7.31
N GLU A 106 -8.24 -11.28 -8.30
CA GLU A 106 -8.34 -12.73 -8.21
C GLU A 106 -7.31 -13.26 -7.22
N THR A 107 -7.63 -14.37 -6.57
CA THR A 107 -6.75 -15.08 -5.63
C THR A 107 -5.33 -15.32 -6.17
N ALA A 108 -5.18 -15.49 -7.49
CA ALA A 108 -3.89 -15.70 -8.14
C ALA A 108 -2.97 -14.46 -8.14
N ASP A 109 -3.57 -13.26 -8.01
CA ASP A 109 -2.91 -11.96 -8.09
C ASP A 109 -2.96 -11.17 -6.76
N ASP A 110 -3.67 -11.70 -5.76
CA ASP A 110 -3.63 -11.20 -4.40
C ASP A 110 -2.34 -11.67 -3.71
N VAL A 111 -1.42 -10.75 -3.47
CA VAL A 111 -0.12 -11.09 -2.88
C VAL A 111 -0.22 -11.58 -1.44
N ALA A 112 -1.17 -11.09 -0.65
CA ALA A 112 -1.37 -11.59 0.71
C ALA A 112 -1.82 -13.05 0.67
N HIS A 113 -2.78 -13.39 -0.19
CA HIS A 113 -3.21 -14.78 -0.37
C HIS A 113 -2.09 -15.65 -0.92
N LYS A 114 -1.34 -15.17 -1.90
CA LYS A 114 -0.27 -15.95 -2.55
C LYS A 114 0.89 -16.27 -1.62
N ARG A 115 1.19 -15.37 -0.67
CA ARG A 115 2.29 -15.54 0.28
C ARG A 115 1.87 -16.21 1.59
N LEU A 116 0.67 -15.94 2.08
CA LEU A 116 0.20 -16.43 3.38
C LEU A 116 -0.79 -17.60 3.26
N GLY A 117 -1.43 -17.77 2.11
CA GLY A 117 -2.41 -18.83 1.86
C GLY A 117 -3.69 -18.70 2.69
N GLY A 118 -4.51 -19.75 2.66
CA GLY A 118 -5.73 -19.84 3.47
C GLY A 118 -6.71 -18.70 3.16
N LYS A 119 -7.19 -18.03 4.21
CA LYS A 119 -8.15 -16.91 4.10
C LYS A 119 -7.48 -15.53 4.18
N TRP A 120 -6.15 -15.48 4.12
CA TRP A 120 -5.44 -14.21 3.99
C TRP A 120 -5.67 -13.61 2.61
N ARG A 121 -5.90 -12.29 2.57
CA ARG A 121 -6.08 -11.50 1.35
C ARG A 121 -5.77 -10.02 1.60
N LEU A 122 -5.72 -9.22 0.54
CA LEU A 122 -5.82 -7.76 0.68
C LEU A 122 -7.21 -7.38 1.22
N PRO A 123 -7.32 -6.25 1.93
CA PRO A 123 -8.62 -5.70 2.28
C PRO A 123 -9.32 -5.20 1.02
N THR A 124 -10.64 -5.30 0.98
CA THR A 124 -11.47 -4.61 -0.01
C THR A 124 -11.51 -3.11 0.31
N ARG A 125 -11.96 -2.29 -0.65
CA ARG A 125 -12.24 -0.87 -0.41
C ARG A 125 -13.21 -0.66 0.77
N SER A 126 -14.24 -1.49 0.89
CA SER A 126 -15.23 -1.36 1.96
C SER A 126 -14.64 -1.60 3.34
N GLU A 127 -13.73 -2.56 3.48
CA GLU A 127 -13.02 -2.85 4.74
C GLU A 127 -12.02 -1.74 5.09
N ILE A 128 -11.39 -1.14 4.09
CA ILE A 128 -10.59 0.08 4.26
C ILE A 128 -11.45 1.25 4.75
N ASP A 129 -12.57 1.51 4.07
CA ASP A 129 -13.47 2.61 4.43
C ASP A 129 -13.99 2.40 5.87
N GLU A 130 -14.32 1.16 6.26
CA GLU A 130 -14.70 0.78 7.63
C GLU A 130 -13.62 1.19 8.64
N LEU A 131 -12.36 0.78 8.42
CA LEU A 131 -11.22 1.13 9.28
C LEU A 131 -11.08 2.65 9.43
N ILE A 132 -11.07 3.39 8.32
CA ILE A 132 -10.88 4.85 8.32
C ILE A 132 -12.03 5.55 9.05
N TYR A 133 -13.26 5.10 8.84
CA TYR A 133 -14.44 5.68 9.47
C TYR A 133 -14.44 5.55 10.99
N THR A 134 -13.78 4.52 11.54
CA THR A 134 -13.62 4.42 13.01
C THR A 134 -12.97 5.67 13.61
N LYS A 135 -11.97 6.26 12.93
CA LYS A 135 -11.22 7.43 13.42
C LYS A 135 -12.10 8.64 13.66
N LYS A 136 -13.15 8.82 12.84
CA LYS A 136 -14.00 10.01 12.85
C LYS A 136 -15.35 9.78 13.50
N TYR A 137 -15.88 8.56 13.42
CA TYR A 137 -17.29 8.29 13.69
C TYR A 137 -17.53 7.30 14.83
N SER A 138 -16.48 6.72 15.43
CA SER A 138 -16.65 5.77 16.53
C SER A 138 -15.87 6.19 17.78
N SER A 139 -16.56 6.20 18.92
CA SER A 139 -15.96 6.37 20.24
C SER A 139 -15.31 5.10 20.78
N ASP A 140 -15.57 3.96 20.14
CA ASP A 140 -15.03 2.66 20.57
C ASP A 140 -13.59 2.44 20.09
N TYR A 141 -13.04 3.39 19.34
CA TYR A 141 -11.70 3.31 18.78
C TYR A 141 -10.84 4.48 19.25
N LYS A 142 -9.58 4.18 19.54
CA LYS A 142 -8.56 5.17 19.86
C LYS A 142 -7.46 5.11 18.81
N TRP A 143 -7.23 6.25 18.15
CA TRP A 143 -6.15 6.46 17.21
C TRP A 143 -5.08 7.34 17.85
N GLU A 144 -3.86 6.82 17.97
CA GLU A 144 -2.73 7.52 18.58
C GLU A 144 -1.54 7.55 17.63
N GLU A 145 -1.01 8.74 17.35
CA GLU A 145 0.30 8.85 16.70
C GLU A 145 1.38 8.31 17.66
N LYS A 146 2.15 7.32 17.19
CA LYS A 146 3.27 6.74 17.94
C LYS A 146 4.45 6.50 17.03
N GLY A 147 5.56 7.20 17.28
CA GLY A 147 6.76 7.06 16.48
C GLY A 147 6.49 7.41 15.02
N ASN A 148 6.76 6.46 14.12
CA ASN A 148 6.55 6.58 12.69
C ASN A 148 5.18 6.03 12.27
N GLY A 149 4.07 6.30 12.95
CA GLY A 149 2.78 5.73 12.52
C GLY A 149 1.65 5.87 13.52
N TRP A 150 0.61 5.06 13.32
CA TRP A 150 -0.63 5.11 14.09
C TRP A 150 -0.89 3.79 14.82
N LEU A 151 -1.07 3.88 16.13
CA LEU A 151 -1.63 2.80 16.95
C LEU A 151 -3.15 2.93 16.96
N ILE A 152 -3.84 1.89 16.51
CA ILE A 152 -5.30 1.81 16.45
C ILE A 152 -5.72 0.79 17.48
N THR A 153 -6.48 1.20 18.48
CA THR A 153 -6.96 0.32 19.56
C THR A 153 -8.46 0.26 19.58
N TYR A 154 -9.02 -0.94 19.55
CA TYR A 154 -10.44 -1.15 19.80
C TYR A 154 -10.67 -1.25 21.31
N LEU A 155 -11.33 -0.24 21.87
CA LEU A 155 -11.44 -0.05 23.32
C LEU A 155 -12.31 -1.10 24.01
N VAL A 156 -13.14 -1.82 23.26
CA VAL A 156 -14.04 -2.84 23.83
C VAL A 156 -13.29 -4.10 24.24
N ASN A 157 -12.38 -4.60 23.38
CA ASN A 157 -11.58 -5.80 23.69
C ASN A 157 -10.11 -5.48 24.03
N GLY A 158 -9.66 -4.25 23.82
CA GLY A 158 -8.29 -3.80 24.10
C GLY A 158 -7.26 -4.23 23.06
N ASN A 159 -7.65 -4.90 21.99
CA ASN A 159 -6.75 -5.29 20.92
C ASN A 159 -6.33 -4.07 20.10
N SER A 160 -5.11 -4.12 19.58
CA SER A 160 -4.53 -3.03 18.80
C SER A 160 -3.75 -3.53 17.59
N ILE A 161 -3.73 -2.72 16.54
CA ILE A 161 -2.80 -2.85 15.42
C ILE A 161 -2.00 -1.56 15.25
N PHE A 162 -0.78 -1.66 14.71
CA PHE A 162 0.04 -0.51 14.37
C PHE A 162 0.21 -0.42 12.85
N ILE A 163 -0.12 0.75 12.29
CA ILE A 163 0.04 1.07 10.87
C ILE A 163 1.22 2.04 10.72
N PRO A 164 2.38 1.59 10.21
CA PRO A 164 3.57 2.43 10.08
C PRO A 164 3.48 3.38 8.88
N ASP A 165 3.96 4.59 9.07
CA ASP A 165 4.38 5.51 8.03
C ASP A 165 5.80 5.14 7.56
N THR A 166 5.86 4.55 6.37
CA THR A 166 7.04 3.92 5.76
C THR A 166 7.19 4.22 4.27
N GLY A 167 6.38 5.14 3.74
CA GLY A 167 6.48 5.70 2.41
C GLY A 167 5.78 4.90 1.31
N CYS A 168 6.07 5.28 0.07
CA CYS A 168 5.61 4.61 -1.14
C CYS A 168 6.69 4.64 -2.24
N ARG A 169 6.41 4.01 -3.37
CA ARG A 169 7.22 4.06 -4.59
C ARG A 169 6.37 4.58 -5.75
N ILE A 170 6.44 5.88 -5.99
CA ILE A 170 5.73 6.54 -7.08
C ILE A 170 6.76 7.02 -8.09
N ALA A 171 6.68 6.50 -9.32
CA ALA A 171 7.49 6.99 -10.42
C ALA A 171 6.94 8.34 -10.90
N THR A 172 7.76 9.38 -10.80
CA THR A 172 7.47 10.71 -11.32
C THR A 172 8.41 11.07 -12.46
N HIS A 173 7.85 11.53 -13.57
CA HIS A 173 8.62 12.08 -14.69
C HIS A 173 8.94 13.53 -14.41
N ILE A 174 10.22 13.87 -14.36
CA ILE A 174 10.65 15.27 -14.24
C ILE A 174 10.74 15.84 -15.65
N GLU A 175 9.99 16.90 -15.91
CA GLU A 175 10.04 17.59 -17.21
C GLU A 175 11.48 18.06 -17.50
N GLY A 176 12.06 17.56 -18.60
CA GLY A 176 13.43 17.87 -19.01
C GLY A 176 14.49 16.82 -18.60
N GLU A 177 14.11 15.76 -17.88
CA GLU A 177 14.99 14.62 -17.59
C GLU A 177 14.54 13.36 -18.33
N GLU A 178 15.49 12.57 -18.84
CA GLU A 178 15.19 11.26 -19.44
C GLU A 178 14.88 10.19 -18.37
N ALA A 179 15.10 10.50 -17.09
CA ALA A 179 15.03 9.56 -15.98
C ALA A 179 13.78 9.75 -15.12
N TRP A 180 13.18 8.62 -14.71
CA TRP A 180 12.13 8.60 -13.70
C TRP A 180 12.76 8.65 -12.31
N THR A 181 12.20 9.48 -11.43
CA THR A 181 12.55 9.47 -10.02
C THR A 181 11.48 8.73 -9.22
N ILE A 182 11.91 8.03 -8.18
CA ILE A 182 11.00 7.40 -7.24
C ILE A 182 10.84 8.34 -6.05
N THR A 183 9.60 8.82 -5.86
CA THR A 183 9.25 9.73 -4.76
C THR A 183 8.32 9.04 -3.78
N SER A 184 8.32 9.58 -2.56
CA SER A 184 7.44 9.17 -1.48
C SER A 184 6.71 10.40 -0.94
N ILE A 185 5.38 10.41 -1.02
CA ILE A 185 4.52 11.52 -0.59
C ILE A 185 3.67 11.17 0.65
N GLY A 186 3.93 10.01 1.24
CA GLY A 186 3.22 9.44 2.38
C GLY A 186 3.24 7.93 2.31
N SER A 187 2.47 7.27 3.16
CA SER A 187 2.34 5.81 3.16
C SER A 187 1.03 5.37 2.56
N PHE A 188 1.09 4.36 1.72
CA PHE A 188 -0.06 3.90 0.94
C PHE A 188 -0.20 2.39 1.04
N TYR A 189 -1.44 1.95 1.06
CA TYR A 189 -1.83 0.57 1.30
C TYR A 189 -2.87 0.14 0.29
N TRP A 190 -2.54 -0.85 -0.54
CA TRP A 190 -3.46 -1.33 -1.55
C TRP A 190 -4.70 -1.99 -0.95
N SER A 191 -5.84 -1.76 -1.59
CA SER A 191 -7.01 -2.63 -1.51
C SER A 191 -7.00 -3.69 -2.62
N SER A 192 -7.86 -4.69 -2.52
CA SER A 192 -8.15 -5.63 -3.63
C SER A 192 -9.04 -5.02 -4.72
N THR A 193 -9.59 -3.82 -4.50
CA THR A 193 -10.66 -3.24 -5.31
C THR A 193 -10.11 -2.31 -6.40
N LEU A 194 -10.52 -2.57 -7.65
CA LEU A 194 -10.25 -1.70 -8.80
C LEU A 194 -10.99 -0.36 -8.64
N SER A 195 -10.39 0.74 -9.11
CA SER A 195 -11.11 2.01 -9.17
C SER A 195 -12.28 1.94 -10.16
N TRP A 196 -13.43 2.47 -9.76
CA TRP A 196 -14.55 2.69 -10.66
C TRP A 196 -14.36 3.92 -11.55
N GLU A 197 -13.39 4.79 -11.23
CA GLU A 197 -13.15 6.03 -11.98
C GLU A 197 -12.46 5.71 -13.31
N GLN A 198 -11.44 4.85 -13.26
CA GLN A 198 -10.75 4.34 -14.44
C GLN A 198 -9.93 3.07 -14.12
N PRO A 199 -9.80 2.13 -15.07
CA PRO A 199 -9.16 0.84 -14.84
C PRO A 199 -7.64 0.91 -14.70
N SER A 200 -7.00 2.06 -14.94
CA SER A 200 -5.57 2.22 -14.65
C SER A 200 -5.29 2.53 -13.18
N TYR A 201 -6.34 2.70 -12.36
CA TYR A 201 -6.25 3.01 -10.93
C TYR A 201 -6.84 1.89 -10.08
N ALA A 202 -6.37 1.77 -8.84
CA ALA A 202 -6.97 0.93 -7.80
C ALA A 202 -7.15 1.72 -6.51
N TRP A 203 -8.09 1.27 -5.67
CA TRP A 203 -8.32 1.88 -4.37
C TRP A 203 -7.21 1.52 -3.39
N CYS A 204 -6.90 2.49 -2.53
CA CYS A 204 -5.94 2.37 -1.45
C CYS A 204 -6.40 3.24 -0.28
N PHE A 205 -5.75 3.08 0.88
CA PHE A 205 -5.74 4.14 1.88
C PHE A 205 -4.34 4.68 2.06
N CYS A 206 -4.26 5.93 2.53
CA CYS A 206 -3.02 6.62 2.74
C CYS A 206 -2.93 7.29 4.11
N ILE A 207 -1.69 7.40 4.60
CA ILE A 207 -1.30 8.26 5.71
C ILE A 207 -0.44 9.37 5.11
N ILE A 208 -0.98 10.60 5.10
CA ILE A 208 -0.33 11.79 4.54
C ILE A 208 -0.56 12.95 5.51
N ASP A 209 0.53 13.61 5.93
CA ASP A 209 0.48 14.78 6.82
C ASP A 209 -0.41 14.57 8.06
N GLY A 210 -0.33 13.40 8.69
CA GLY A 210 -1.13 13.02 9.87
C GLY A 210 -2.62 12.70 9.58
N SER A 211 -3.04 12.81 8.32
CA SER A 211 -4.38 12.42 7.87
C SER A 211 -4.40 10.97 7.44
N VAL A 212 -5.55 10.29 7.63
CA VAL A 212 -5.79 8.92 7.16
C VAL A 212 -6.99 8.97 6.23
N LEU A 213 -6.79 8.62 4.95
CA LEU A 213 -7.76 8.88 3.88
C LEU A 213 -7.87 7.68 2.94
N SER A 214 -9.02 7.55 2.26
CA SER A 214 -9.26 6.61 1.16
C SER A 214 -9.02 7.36 -0.15
N ASP A 215 -8.30 6.76 -1.10
CA ASP A 215 -7.90 7.40 -2.36
C ASP A 215 -7.67 6.36 -3.46
N VAL A 216 -7.43 6.81 -4.69
CA VAL A 216 -7.12 5.96 -5.84
C VAL A 216 -5.80 6.37 -6.49
N TYR A 217 -4.97 5.40 -6.85
CA TYR A 217 -3.70 5.64 -7.53
C TYR A 217 -3.43 4.65 -8.65
N PHE A 218 -2.47 5.01 -9.51
CA PHE A 218 -2.03 4.15 -10.60
C PHE A 218 -1.56 2.79 -10.10
N ARG A 219 -2.06 1.74 -10.76
CA ARG A 219 -1.80 0.34 -10.38
C ARG A 219 -0.33 -0.07 -10.47
N CYS A 220 0.49 0.67 -11.22
CA CYS A 220 1.91 0.40 -11.37
C CYS A 220 2.78 0.87 -10.19
N TYR A 221 2.25 1.71 -9.30
CA TYR A 221 2.99 2.22 -8.14
C TYR A 221 3.18 1.16 -7.07
N GLY A 222 4.29 1.28 -6.33
CA GLY A 222 4.66 0.35 -5.27
C GLY A 222 4.13 0.82 -3.94
N PHE A 223 3.04 0.19 -3.49
CA PHE A 223 2.45 0.44 -2.17
C PHE A 223 2.55 -0.80 -1.30
N GLN A 224 2.28 -0.61 -0.02
CA GLN A 224 2.36 -1.65 0.98
C GLN A 224 1.11 -2.49 0.97
N VAL A 225 1.23 -3.67 1.58
CA VAL A 225 0.10 -4.57 1.80
C VAL A 225 -0.02 -4.83 3.28
N ARG A 226 -1.19 -4.49 3.85
CA ARG A 226 -1.60 -4.88 5.19
C ARG A 226 -2.67 -5.96 5.04
N PRO A 227 -2.32 -7.26 5.17
CA PRO A 227 -3.27 -8.34 4.96
C PRO A 227 -4.45 -8.29 5.94
N VAL A 228 -5.58 -8.82 5.51
CA VAL A 228 -6.72 -9.14 6.36
C VAL A 228 -7.02 -10.63 6.29
N TYR A 229 -7.70 -11.14 7.30
CA TYR A 229 -8.11 -12.53 7.42
C TYR A 229 -9.62 -12.60 7.60
N GLU A 230 -10.26 -13.37 6.73
CA GLU A 230 -11.68 -13.67 6.79
C GLU A 230 -11.90 -14.93 7.65
N ASP A 231 -12.91 -14.92 8.53
CA ASP A 231 -13.18 -16.04 9.45
C ASP A 231 -13.79 -17.27 8.78
#